data_AF-A0A5N7WSF1-F1
#
_entry.id   AF-A0A5N7WSF1-F1
#
_cell.length_a   1.000
_cell.length_b   1.000
_cell.length_c   1.000
_cell.angle_alpha   90.00
_cell.angle_beta   90.00
_cell.angle_gamma   90.00
#
_symmetry.space_group_name_H-M   'P 1'
#
loop_
_entity.id
_entity.type
_entity.pdbx_description
1 polymer ?
#
loop_
_entity_poly.entity_id
_entity_poly.type
_entity_poly.pdbx_seq_one_letter_code
_entity_poly.pdbx_strand_id
1 'polypeptide(L)'
;MSHHLQYTFASRLDAWIRHMKTAKPCHTQQMAYELVIESWIHVNAELGASQEFLKALRRRRLCEEHGWRGVNTSVAHWDLDDDRPVRIYLHEDGSIVVQQMDSQNLQILFTLPGHRERSGEASARCA
;
A
#
# COMPACT_ATOMS: atom_id res chain seq x y z
N MET A 1 -20.46 -10.91 23.17
CA MET A 1 -20.18 -11.88 22.09
C MET A 1 -19.00 -11.35 21.31
N SER A 2 -17.82 -11.95 21.53
CA SER A 2 -16.57 -11.49 20.92
C SER A 2 -16.54 -11.95 19.47
N HIS A 3 -16.64 -11.01 18.54
CA HIS A 3 -16.42 -11.29 17.12
C HIS A 3 -14.94 -11.63 16.94
N HIS A 4 -14.62 -12.93 16.92
CA HIS A 4 -13.31 -13.40 16.48
C HIS A 4 -13.06 -12.85 15.07
N LEU A 5 -12.02 -12.03 14.92
CA LEU A 5 -11.41 -11.79 13.62
C LEU A 5 -11.03 -13.16 13.05
N GLN A 6 -11.84 -13.68 12.12
CA GLN A 6 -11.65 -15.02 11.54
C GLN A 6 -10.33 -15.16 10.76
N TYR A 7 -9.62 -14.07 10.48
CA TYR A 7 -8.39 -14.06 9.73
C TYR A 7 -7.32 -13.20 10.41
N THR A 8 -6.09 -13.73 10.48
CA THR A 8 -4.93 -13.05 11.04
C THR A 8 -4.51 -11.85 10.18
N PHE A 9 -3.72 -10.93 10.72
CA PHE A 9 -3.07 -9.87 9.93
C PHE A 9 -2.28 -10.44 8.73
N ALA A 10 -1.50 -11.49 8.97
CA ALA A 10 -0.69 -12.14 7.92
C ALA A 10 -1.56 -12.67 6.76
N SER A 11 -2.69 -13.31 7.07
CA SER A 11 -3.62 -13.83 6.04
C SER A 11 -4.22 -12.71 5.20
N ARG A 12 -4.56 -11.58 5.82
CA ARG A 12 -5.10 -10.39 5.13
C ARG A 12 -4.05 -9.72 4.25
N LEU A 13 -2.83 -9.59 4.76
CA LEU A 13 -1.70 -9.02 4.03
C LEU A 13 -1.35 -9.85 2.80
N ASP A 14 -1.27 -11.18 2.93
CA ASP A 14 -0.99 -12.07 1.81
C ASP A 14 -2.08 -12.02 0.73
N ALA A 15 -3.36 -12.07 1.13
CA ALA A 15 -4.49 -11.94 0.21
C ALA A 15 -4.46 -10.59 -0.54
N TRP A 16 -4.14 -9.51 0.17
CA TRP A 16 -4.01 -8.18 -0.42
C TRP A 16 -2.85 -8.06 -1.39
N ILE A 17 -1.67 -8.57 -1.05
CA ILE A 17 -0.52 -8.59 -1.97
C ILE A 17 -0.86 -9.39 -3.23
N ARG A 18 -1.56 -10.52 -3.09
CA ARG A 18 -2.03 -11.30 -4.26
C ARG A 18 -2.99 -10.51 -5.14
N HIS A 19 -3.92 -9.77 -4.56
CA HIS A 19 -4.82 -8.88 -5.29
C HIS A 19 -4.03 -7.77 -6.01
N MET A 20 -3.12 -7.10 -5.31
CA MET A 20 -2.31 -5.99 -5.83
C MET A 20 -1.36 -6.38 -6.97
N LYS A 21 -0.92 -7.65 -7.04
CA LYS A 21 -0.09 -8.15 -8.16
C LYS A 21 -0.78 -8.07 -9.52
N THR A 22 -2.10 -7.94 -9.57
CA THR A 22 -2.88 -7.78 -10.81
C THR A 22 -3.27 -6.33 -11.09
N ALA A 23 -2.90 -5.40 -10.21
CA ALA A 23 -3.24 -4.00 -10.36
C ALA A 23 -2.48 -3.34 -11.52
N LYS A 24 -3.10 -2.32 -12.11
CA LYS A 24 -2.43 -1.47 -13.10
C LYS A 24 -1.52 -0.47 -12.41
N PRO A 25 -0.42 -0.04 -13.05
CA PRO A 25 0.42 1.04 -12.54
C PRO A 25 -0.37 2.32 -12.25
N CYS A 26 -0.05 2.98 -11.14
CA CYS A 26 -0.55 4.31 -10.80
C CYS A 26 0.38 5.39 -11.40
N HIS A 27 -0.13 6.61 -11.53
CA HIS A 27 0.63 7.73 -12.12
C HIS A 27 0.92 8.84 -11.11
N THR A 28 0.27 8.81 -9.95
CA THR A 28 0.42 9.81 -8.89
C THR A 28 0.36 9.14 -7.52
N GLN A 29 0.93 9.80 -6.51
CA GLN A 29 0.83 9.38 -5.11
C GLN A 29 -0.64 9.25 -4.65
N GLN A 30 -1.53 10.11 -5.14
CA GLN A 30 -2.96 10.07 -4.82
C GLN A 30 -3.65 8.85 -5.43
N MET A 31 -3.36 8.50 -6.69
CA MET A 31 -3.89 7.28 -7.32
C MET A 31 -3.37 6.02 -6.60
N ALA A 32 -2.11 6.03 -6.18
CA ALA A 32 -1.51 4.93 -5.42
C ALA A 32 -2.21 4.77 -4.05
N TYR A 33 -2.51 5.87 -3.37
CA TYR A 33 -3.30 5.87 -2.14
C TYR A 33 -4.70 5.29 -2.35
N GLU A 34 -5.43 5.75 -3.38
CA GLU A 34 -6.77 5.27 -3.71
C GLU A 34 -6.76 3.76 -3.96
N LEU A 35 -5.82 3.29 -4.79
CA LEU A 35 -5.64 1.87 -5.06
C LEU A 35 -5.38 1.06 -3.78
N VAL A 36 -4.47 1.51 -2.90
CA VAL A 36 -4.16 0.82 -1.65
C VAL A 36 -5.39 0.71 -0.75
N ILE A 37 -6.13 1.81 -0.56
CA ILE A 37 -7.30 1.81 0.33
C ILE A 37 -8.45 0.98 -0.25
N GLU A 38 -8.76 1.14 -1.54
CA GLU A 38 -9.84 0.39 -2.19
C GLU A 38 -9.57 -1.12 -2.19
N SER A 39 -8.35 -1.52 -2.56
CA SER A 39 -7.95 -2.94 -2.54
C SER A 39 -7.92 -3.53 -1.13
N TRP A 40 -7.46 -2.76 -0.13
CA TRP A 40 -7.46 -3.21 1.26
C TRP A 40 -8.89 -3.41 1.78
N ILE A 41 -9.80 -2.47 1.49
CA ILE A 41 -11.23 -2.59 1.82
C ILE A 41 -11.83 -3.82 1.15
N HIS A 42 -11.58 -4.01 -0.15
CA HIS A 42 -12.12 -5.13 -0.92
C HIS A 42 -11.72 -6.47 -0.31
N VAL A 43 -10.42 -6.69 -0.11
CA VAL A 43 -9.91 -7.95 0.45
C VAL A 43 -10.38 -8.17 1.89
N ASN A 44 -10.43 -7.12 2.73
CA ASN A 44 -10.95 -7.27 4.09
C ASN A 44 -12.46 -7.58 4.10
N ALA A 45 -13.23 -7.05 3.14
CA ALA A 45 -14.65 -7.36 3.02
C ALA A 45 -14.87 -8.83 2.62
N GLU A 46 -14.09 -9.35 1.66
CA GLU A 46 -14.14 -10.76 1.25
C GLU A 46 -13.77 -11.71 2.39
N LEU A 47 -12.86 -11.28 3.28
CA LEU A 47 -12.46 -12.01 4.48
C LEU A 47 -13.39 -11.75 5.69
N GLY A 48 -14.58 -11.15 5.48
CA GLY A 48 -15.60 -11.02 6.51
C GLY A 48 -15.30 -9.99 7.59
N ALA A 49 -14.49 -8.97 7.31
CA ALA A 49 -14.29 -7.85 8.24
C ALA A 49 -15.61 -7.10 8.53
N SER A 50 -15.72 -6.50 9.71
CA SER A 50 -16.94 -5.81 10.13
C SER A 50 -17.21 -4.55 9.30
N GLN A 51 -18.49 -4.17 9.19
CA GLN A 51 -18.87 -2.97 8.46
C GLN A 51 -18.32 -1.70 9.11
N GLU A 52 -18.16 -1.68 10.43
CA GLU A 52 -17.53 -0.57 11.16
C GLU A 52 -16.07 -0.39 10.73
N PHE A 53 -15.32 -1.50 10.63
CA PHE A 53 -13.93 -1.48 10.18
C PHE A 53 -13.82 -0.99 8.73
N LEU A 54 -14.64 -1.54 7.83
CA LEU A 54 -14.66 -1.11 6.42
C LEU A 54 -15.06 0.36 6.27
N LYS A 55 -16.01 0.83 7.07
CA LYS A 55 -16.45 2.24 7.10
C LYS A 55 -15.34 3.16 7.64
N ALA A 56 -14.58 2.71 8.63
CA ALA A 56 -13.43 3.45 9.14
C ALA A 56 -12.34 3.58 8.06
N LEU A 57 -12.04 2.52 7.32
CA LEU A 57 -11.11 2.57 6.19
C LEU A 57 -11.57 3.54 5.09
N ARG A 58 -12.85 3.50 4.68
CA ARG A 58 -13.41 4.40 3.66
C ARG A 58 -13.32 5.89 4.01
N ARG A 59 -13.21 6.22 5.30
CA ARG A 59 -13.09 7.61 5.79
C ARG A 59 -11.66 8.11 5.82
N ARG A 60 -10.68 7.22 5.61
CA ARG A 60 -9.28 7.61 5.54
C ARG A 60 -9.04 8.49 4.31
N ARG A 61 -7.93 9.22 4.38
CA ARG A 61 -7.43 10.18 3.39
C ARG A 61 -5.91 10.11 3.45
N LEU A 62 -5.25 10.51 2.36
CA LEU A 62 -3.80 10.70 2.33
C LEU A 62 -3.44 11.98 3.12
N CYS A 63 -3.42 11.88 4.45
CA CYS A 63 -3.11 12.98 5.36
C CYS A 63 -2.53 12.46 6.68
N GLU A 64 -1.81 13.33 7.40
CA GLU A 64 -1.08 12.95 8.61
C GLU A 64 -2.02 12.51 9.74
N GLU A 65 -3.19 13.12 9.85
CA GLU A 65 -4.21 12.78 10.85
C GLU A 65 -4.75 11.36 10.69
N HIS A 66 -4.53 10.74 9.52
CA HIS A 66 -4.92 9.36 9.24
C HIS A 66 -3.73 8.39 9.24
N GLY A 67 -2.59 8.81 9.80
CA GLY A 67 -1.42 7.97 10.05
C GLY A 67 -0.42 7.92 8.89
N TRP A 68 -0.64 8.69 7.82
CA TRP A 68 0.37 8.86 6.79
C TRP A 68 1.49 9.79 7.28
N ARG A 69 2.71 9.55 6.85
CA ARG A 69 3.86 10.41 7.14
C ARG A 69 4.52 10.80 5.82
N GLY A 70 5.09 12.00 5.74
CA GLY A 70 5.69 12.49 4.49
C GLY A 70 4.66 12.82 3.40
N VAL A 71 3.42 13.16 3.79
CA VAL A 71 2.40 13.66 2.86
C VAL A 71 2.88 14.96 2.24
N ASN A 72 2.58 15.18 0.95
CA ASN A 72 3.09 16.32 0.16
C ASN A 72 4.62 16.32 -0.04
N THR A 73 5.27 15.17 0.12
CA THR A 73 6.68 14.96 -0.24
C THR A 73 6.77 13.92 -1.36
N SER A 74 7.99 13.68 -1.87
CA SER A 74 8.23 12.67 -2.91
C SER A 74 7.88 11.24 -2.48
N VAL A 75 7.84 10.96 -1.16
CA VAL A 75 7.47 9.66 -0.61
C VAL A 75 6.63 9.81 0.66
N ALA A 76 5.38 9.38 0.59
CA ALA A 76 4.51 9.21 1.75
C ALA A 76 4.57 7.75 2.24
N HIS A 77 4.38 7.50 3.54
CA HIS A 77 4.31 6.15 4.06
C HIS A 77 3.26 5.95 5.16
N TRP A 78 2.76 4.72 5.28
CA TRP A 78 1.81 4.30 6.31
C TRP A 78 2.24 2.95 6.90
N ASP A 79 2.27 2.89 8.24
CA ASP A 79 2.53 1.67 8.99
C ASP A 79 1.19 0.96 9.29
N LEU A 80 1.06 -0.30 8.85
CA LEU A 80 -0.19 -1.07 8.95
C LEU A 80 -0.45 -1.65 10.34
N ASP A 81 0.60 -1.91 11.11
CA ASP A 81 0.56 -2.60 12.40
C ASP A 81 1.75 -2.13 13.24
N ASP A 82 1.54 -1.90 14.54
CA ASP A 82 2.57 -1.43 15.47
C ASP A 82 3.44 -2.58 16.02
N ASP A 83 2.90 -3.80 16.10
CA ASP A 83 3.58 -4.98 16.67
C ASP A 83 4.37 -5.75 15.61
N ARG A 84 3.93 -5.73 14.35
CA ARG A 84 4.64 -6.32 13.19
C ARG A 84 4.69 -5.29 12.07
N PRO A 85 5.64 -4.35 12.12
CA PRO A 85 5.58 -3.18 11.27
C PRO A 85 5.75 -3.58 9.81
N VAL A 86 4.65 -3.48 9.06
CA VAL A 86 4.66 -3.50 7.61
C VAL A 86 4.37 -2.08 7.16
N ARG A 87 5.30 -1.53 6.39
CA ARG A 87 5.22 -0.17 5.86
C ARG A 87 4.86 -0.19 4.40
N ILE A 88 3.88 0.64 4.04
CA ILE A 88 3.53 0.94 2.66
C ILE A 88 4.12 2.30 2.32
N TYR A 89 4.93 2.37 1.27
CA TYR A 89 5.43 3.62 0.69
C TYR A 89 4.67 3.95 -0.59
N LEU A 90 4.32 5.22 -0.76
CA LEU A 90 3.71 5.78 -1.97
C LEU A 90 4.63 6.86 -2.53
N HIS A 91 5.16 6.62 -3.71
CA HIS A 91 6.03 7.56 -4.41
C HIS A 91 5.20 8.56 -5.23
N GLU A 92 5.77 9.74 -5.48
CA GLU A 92 5.15 10.78 -6.32
C GLU A 92 4.75 10.27 -7.72
N ASP A 93 5.52 9.35 -8.29
CA ASP A 93 5.30 8.73 -9.60
C ASP A 93 4.23 7.62 -9.59
N GLY A 94 3.58 7.39 -8.45
CA GLY A 94 2.59 6.34 -8.27
C GLY A 94 3.16 4.96 -7.95
N SER A 95 4.48 4.80 -7.78
CA SER A 95 5.04 3.53 -7.32
C SER A 95 4.60 3.21 -5.89
N ILE A 96 4.31 1.94 -5.62
CA ILE A 96 3.96 1.42 -4.30
C ILE A 96 5.01 0.40 -3.88
N VAL A 97 5.57 0.55 -2.68
CA VAL A 97 6.48 -0.44 -2.08
C VAL A 97 5.90 -0.89 -0.74
N VAL A 98 5.85 -2.20 -0.53
CA VAL A 98 5.43 -2.80 0.74
C VAL A 98 6.62 -3.51 1.34
N GLN A 99 6.98 -3.12 2.56
CA GLN A 99 8.19 -3.59 3.23
C GLN A 99 7.88 -4.05 4.64
N GLN A 100 8.43 -5.20 5.01
CA GLN A 100 8.51 -5.65 6.40
C GLN A 100 9.65 -4.89 7.10
N MET A 101 9.33 -4.29 8.25
CA MET A 101 10.20 -3.40 9.03
C MET A 101 10.64 -4.06 10.34
N ASP A 102 10.96 -5.35 10.33
CA ASP A 102 11.42 -5.98 11.57
C ASP A 102 12.86 -5.55 11.91
N SER A 103 13.18 -5.55 13.20
CA SER A 103 14.47 -5.02 13.70
C SER A 103 15.71 -5.78 13.22
N GLN A 104 15.53 -6.94 12.58
CA GLN A 104 16.61 -7.82 12.15
C GLN A 104 16.64 -8.03 10.63
N ASN A 105 15.53 -7.77 9.93
CA ASN A 105 15.32 -8.01 8.52
C ASN A 105 14.40 -6.94 7.92
N LEU A 106 14.96 -6.19 6.99
CA LEU A 106 14.23 -5.30 6.11
C LEU A 106 13.99 -6.05 4.79
N GLN A 107 12.76 -6.54 4.59
CA GLN A 107 12.40 -7.30 3.38
C GLN A 107 11.32 -6.58 2.57
N ILE A 108 11.58 -6.36 1.28
CA ILE A 108 10.54 -5.93 0.34
C ILE A 108 9.61 -7.12 0.08
N LEU A 109 8.33 -6.96 0.44
CA LEU A 109 7.30 -7.97 0.24
C LEU A 109 6.63 -7.84 -1.13
N PHE A 110 6.50 -6.61 -1.62
CA PHE A 110 5.84 -6.31 -2.88
C PHE A 110 6.27 -4.94 -3.41
N THR A 111 6.28 -4.82 -4.73
CA THR A 111 6.44 -3.54 -5.43
C THR A 111 5.48 -3.49 -6.61
N LEU A 112 4.71 -2.41 -6.71
CA LEU A 112 4.00 -2.02 -7.92
C LEU A 112 4.73 -0.82 -8.52
N PRO A 113 5.41 -0.97 -9.67
CA PRO A 113 6.06 0.17 -10.31
C PRO A 113 4.99 1.18 -10.79
N GLY A 114 5.27 2.47 -10.58
CA GLY A 114 4.49 3.55 -11.14
C GLY A 114 4.67 3.64 -12.66
N HIS A 115 3.78 4.38 -13.31
CA HIS A 115 3.89 4.63 -14.73
C HIS A 115 4.90 5.74 -14.98
N ARG A 116 6.19 5.39 -15.08
CA ARG A 116 7.15 6.27 -15.74
C ARG A 116 6.79 6.36 -17.21
N GLU A 117 6.25 7.50 -17.65
CA GLU A 117 6.49 7.91 -19.02
C GLU A 117 8.01 7.91 -19.19
N ARG A 118 8.54 7.09 -20.10
CA ARG A 118 9.94 7.23 -20.51
C ARG A 118 10.06 8.59 -21.17
N SER A 119 10.29 9.65 -20.42
CA SER A 119 10.94 10.83 -20.96
C SER A 119 12.29 10.33 -21.49
N GLY A 120 12.46 10.41 -22.81
CA GLY A 120 13.45 9.64 -23.55
C GLY A 120 14.88 9.87 -23.09
N GLU A 121 15.52 8.84 -22.55
CA GLU A 121 16.96 8.64 -22.63
C GLU A 121 17.19 7.23 -23.19
N ALA A 122 17.01 7.13 -24.51
CA ALA A 122 17.56 6.06 -25.30
C ALA A 122 18.35 6.70 -26.44
N SER A 123 19.63 6.98 -26.19
CA SER A 123 20.71 6.59 -27.10
C SER A 123 22.06 6.97 -26.49
N ALA A 124 22.63 6.05 -25.71
CA ALA A 124 24.07 5.89 -25.74
C ALA A 124 24.46 5.47 -27.17
N ARG A 125 25.06 6.39 -27.91
CA ARG A 125 25.97 6.05 -29.00
C ARG A 125 27.28 6.77 -28.73
N CYS A 126 28.15 6.11 -27.98
CA CYS A 126 29.58 6.22 -28.22
C CYS A 126 29.85 5.50 -29.55
N ALA A 127 30.25 6.26 -30.56
CA ALA A 127 30.97 5.79 -31.73
C ALA A 127 32.06 6.83 -32.00
#